data_AF-K0JTL3-F1
#
_entry.id   AF-K0JTL3-F1
#
_cell.length_a   1.000
_cell.length_b   1.000
_cell.length_c   1.000
_cell.angle_alpha   90.00
_cell.angle_beta   90.00
_cell.angle_gamma   90.00
#
_symmetry.space_group_name_H-M   'P 1'
#
loop_
_entity.id
_entity.type
_entity.pdbx_description
1 polymer ?
#
loop_
_entity_poly.entity_id
_entity_poly.type
_entity_poly.pdbx_seq_one_letter_code
_entity_poly.pdbx_strand_id
1 'polypeptide(L)'
;MSNRVALYEPSRPATIPVGPHRGGQQVGNFRTVPLRRGGPGQYHGTVSDSSRPPAKSVVVSLFAVAATAVVAASVLTVVAVAKAGPSRGSAAESGERPSPTPRESGQPRAAGLPLCLVGSWLTVEEQSMVKFYNDADPILFSSSGRHYEFRPDGTGTERQDNVTLTGTHQGNELKIVANGTNEFKWKATDKQLTYLSRTNTTITYSFYDQRGLIATQPQEAKQDLNEVDDYACEGNQAAETNPAGYRARWARTDGSGVYG
;
A
#
# COMPACT_ATOMS: atom_id res chain seq x y z
N MET A 1 24.80 -3.77 18.60
CA MET A 1 24.17 -4.60 17.55
C MET A 1 23.73 -3.65 16.44
N SER A 2 24.15 -3.87 15.20
CA SER A 2 23.82 -2.99 14.07
C SER A 2 22.58 -3.55 13.38
N ASN A 3 21.41 -2.98 13.68
CA ASN A 3 20.14 -3.39 13.06
C ASN A 3 20.11 -2.84 11.63
N ARG A 4 20.43 -3.68 10.65
CA ARG A 4 20.27 -3.35 9.22
C ARG A 4 18.80 -3.46 8.85
N VAL A 5 18.25 -2.42 8.23
CA VAL A 5 16.91 -2.43 7.61
C VAL A 5 16.94 -3.41 6.45
N ALA A 6 15.93 -4.27 6.33
CA ALA A 6 15.80 -5.15 5.17
C ALA A 6 15.37 -4.35 3.94
N LEU A 7 15.74 -4.81 2.75
CA LEU A 7 15.17 -4.25 1.53
C LEU A 7 13.67 -4.57 1.53
N TYR A 8 12.84 -3.54 1.35
CA TYR A 8 11.40 -3.72 1.23
C TYR A 8 11.07 -4.36 -0.12
N GLU A 9 10.74 -5.65 -0.09
CA GLU A 9 10.16 -6.36 -1.23
C GLU A 9 8.69 -6.67 -0.88
N PRO A 10 7.71 -5.94 -1.45
CA PRO A 10 6.31 -6.01 -1.01
C PRO A 10 5.62 -7.37 -1.18
N SER A 11 6.25 -8.37 -1.81
CA SER A 11 5.53 -9.58 -2.23
C SER A 11 6.37 -10.85 -2.34
N ARG A 12 7.44 -10.98 -1.54
CA ARG A 12 8.06 -12.30 -1.32
C ARG A 12 7.95 -12.72 0.14
N PRO A 13 6.99 -13.60 0.51
CA PRO A 13 7.29 -14.54 1.56
C PRO A 13 8.53 -15.31 1.09
N ALA A 14 9.57 -15.35 1.91
CA ALA A 14 10.77 -16.10 1.59
C ALA A 14 10.41 -17.58 1.47
N THR A 15 10.15 -18.07 0.25
CA THR A 15 10.13 -19.50 -0.02
C THR A 15 11.56 -19.98 0.14
N ILE A 16 11.88 -20.54 1.31
CA ILE A 16 13.11 -21.29 1.50
C ILE A 16 13.03 -22.48 0.54
N PRO A 17 13.91 -22.61 -0.47
CA PRO A 17 13.98 -23.84 -1.20
C PRO A 17 14.48 -24.90 -0.21
N VAL A 18 13.61 -25.82 0.18
CA VAL A 18 14.03 -27.09 0.79
C VAL A 18 14.72 -27.89 -0.32
N GLY A 19 15.99 -27.56 -0.56
CA GLY A 19 16.86 -28.36 -1.40
C GLY A 19 17.12 -29.72 -0.74
N PRO A 20 17.32 -30.79 -1.53
CA PRO A 20 17.48 -32.13 -1.01
C PRO A 20 18.77 -32.23 -0.20
N HIS A 21 18.67 -32.83 0.99
CA HIS A 21 19.79 -33.25 1.80
C HIS A 21 20.81 -34.03 0.95
N ARG A 22 21.98 -33.44 0.71
CA ARG A 22 23.22 -34.18 0.42
C ARG A 22 24.17 -33.98 1.58
N GLY A 23 24.48 -35.10 2.24
CA GLY A 23 25.46 -35.17 3.32
C GLY A 23 26.88 -34.85 2.85
N GLY A 24 27.74 -34.54 3.82
CA GLY A 24 29.18 -34.36 3.59
C GLY A 24 29.89 -33.47 4.61
N GLN A 25 30.05 -33.99 5.83
CA GLN A 25 31.23 -33.91 6.71
C GLN A 25 32.35 -32.88 6.42
N GLN A 26 32.60 -31.98 7.38
CA GLN A 26 33.90 -31.77 8.08
C GLN A 26 33.75 -30.65 9.15
N VAL A 27 33.74 -31.00 10.45
CA VAL A 27 34.85 -30.92 11.42
C VAL A 27 35.59 -29.57 11.41
N GLY A 28 35.24 -28.71 12.37
CA GLY A 28 35.99 -27.51 12.74
C GLY A 28 35.69 -27.13 14.18
N ASN A 29 36.65 -27.43 15.06
CA ASN A 29 36.62 -27.19 16.51
C ASN A 29 36.37 -25.71 16.85
N PHE A 30 35.28 -25.40 17.56
CA PHE A 30 35.15 -24.16 18.30
C PHE A 30 35.24 -24.43 19.80
N ARG A 31 36.25 -23.81 20.40
CA ARG A 31 36.54 -23.81 21.84
C ARG A 31 35.36 -23.25 22.62
N THR A 32 34.93 -24.03 23.59
CA THR A 32 34.01 -23.67 24.67
C THR A 32 34.62 -22.55 25.52
N VAL A 33 33.98 -21.39 25.56
CA VAL A 33 34.28 -20.33 26.55
C VAL A 33 33.33 -20.53 27.73
N PRO A 34 33.81 -20.59 28.99
CA PRO A 34 32.94 -20.80 30.13
C PRO A 34 32.08 -19.56 30.42
N LEU A 35 30.76 -19.79 30.53
CA LEU A 35 29.78 -18.83 31.02
C LEU A 35 30.08 -18.46 32.47
N ARG A 36 30.43 -17.18 32.69
CA ARG A 36 30.63 -16.61 34.02
C ARG A 36 29.25 -16.32 34.64
N ARG A 37 28.94 -17.07 35.69
CA ARG A 37 27.76 -16.96 36.55
C ARG A 37 27.92 -15.74 37.48
N GLY A 38 27.18 -14.66 37.24
CA GLY A 38 26.85 -13.61 38.22
C GLY A 38 25.34 -13.41 38.11
N GLY A 39 24.52 -13.60 39.14
CA GLY A 39 24.59 -13.04 40.48
C GLY A 39 23.36 -12.13 40.61
N PRO A 40 22.35 -12.46 41.45
CA PRO A 40 21.10 -11.72 41.49
C PRO A 40 21.29 -10.38 42.21
N GLY A 41 21.21 -9.29 41.45
CA GLY A 41 21.07 -7.94 42.00
C GLY A 41 19.62 -7.67 42.37
N GLN A 42 19.33 -7.67 43.67
CA GLN A 42 18.10 -7.13 44.23
C GLN A 42 18.04 -5.62 43.95
N TYR A 43 17.02 -5.17 43.23
CA TYR A 43 16.65 -3.77 43.18
C TYR A 43 15.40 -3.56 44.05
N HIS A 44 15.62 -3.05 45.26
CA HIS A 44 14.58 -2.41 46.06
C HIS A 44 14.33 -1.01 45.46
N GLY A 45 13.28 -0.88 44.65
CA GLY A 45 12.74 0.40 44.20
C GLY A 45 11.50 0.74 45.02
N THR A 46 11.60 1.77 45.85
CA THR A 46 10.50 2.34 46.64
C THR A 46 9.42 2.91 45.73
N VAL A 47 8.17 2.50 45.98
CA VAL A 47 6.96 3.03 45.37
C VAL A 47 6.75 4.47 45.87
N SER A 48 6.93 5.45 44.98
CA SER A 48 6.45 6.82 45.22
C SER A 48 5.04 6.94 44.66
N ASP A 49 4.07 6.94 45.56
CA ASP A 49 2.67 7.25 45.29
C ASP A 49 2.55 8.75 44.98
N SER A 50 2.51 9.09 43.69
CA SER A 50 2.25 10.46 43.25
C SER A 50 0.74 10.62 43.01
N SER A 51 0.14 11.44 43.86
CA SER A 51 -1.28 11.75 43.90
C SER A 51 -1.74 12.38 42.58
N ARG A 52 -2.45 11.62 41.74
CA ARG A 52 -3.03 12.09 40.47
C ARG A 52 -4.37 12.77 40.74
N PRO A 53 -4.54 14.07 40.40
CA PRO A 53 -5.83 14.74 40.54
C PRO A 53 -6.85 14.21 39.50
N PRO A 54 -8.16 14.21 39.82
CA PRO A 54 -9.20 13.66 38.95
C PRO A 54 -9.40 14.50 37.69
N ALA A 55 -8.93 13.97 36.56
CA ALA A 55 -9.17 14.50 35.22
C ALA A 55 -10.61 14.21 34.77
N LYS A 56 -11.59 15.02 35.19
CA LYS A 56 -12.98 14.90 34.70
C LYS A 56 -13.62 16.21 34.20
N SER A 57 -12.86 17.30 34.04
CA SER A 57 -13.48 18.61 33.73
C SER A 57 -12.99 19.34 32.48
N VAL A 58 -12.11 18.72 31.66
CA VAL A 58 -11.53 19.40 30.47
C VAL A 58 -12.16 18.95 29.13
N VAL A 59 -12.83 17.79 29.10
CA VAL A 59 -13.35 17.22 27.83
C VAL A 59 -14.61 17.94 27.34
N VAL A 60 -15.42 18.52 28.21
CA VAL A 60 -16.71 19.13 27.81
C VAL A 60 -16.52 20.48 27.10
N SER A 61 -15.46 21.24 27.41
CA SER A 61 -15.25 22.57 26.83
C SER A 61 -14.68 22.55 25.41
N LEU A 62 -14.03 21.46 24.97
CA LEU A 62 -13.43 21.36 23.63
C LEU A 62 -14.45 21.04 22.52
N PHE A 63 -15.54 20.33 22.84
CA PHE A 63 -16.58 20.00 21.84
C PHE A 63 -17.44 21.21 21.45
N ALA A 64 -17.64 22.18 22.36
CA ALA A 64 -18.49 23.35 22.08
C ALA A 64 -17.86 24.35 21.10
N VAL A 65 -16.52 24.46 21.06
CA VAL A 65 -15.81 25.39 20.17
C VAL A 65 -15.65 24.83 18.75
N ALA A 66 -15.57 23.50 18.59
CA ALA A 66 -15.45 22.88 17.27
C ALA A 66 -16.76 22.96 16.45
N ALA A 67 -17.93 22.92 17.11
CA ALA A 67 -19.22 22.93 16.44
C ALA A 67 -19.56 24.28 15.76
N THR A 68 -19.11 25.41 16.32
CA THR A 68 -19.36 26.75 15.73
C THR A 68 -18.48 27.04 14.51
N ALA A 69 -17.29 26.44 14.41
CA ALA A 69 -16.41 26.64 13.25
C ALA A 69 -16.93 25.96 11.96
N VAL A 70 -17.59 24.79 12.08
CA VAL A 70 -18.10 24.04 10.92
C VAL A 70 -19.33 24.71 10.30
N VAL A 71 -20.17 25.36 11.10
CA VAL A 71 -21.36 26.07 10.60
C VAL A 71 -20.98 27.36 9.86
N ALA A 72 -19.93 28.07 10.28
CA ALA A 72 -19.47 29.28 9.58
C ALA A 72 -18.83 28.99 8.21
N ALA A 73 -18.17 27.83 8.06
CA ALA A 73 -17.50 27.45 6.80
C ALA A 73 -18.46 26.99 5.69
N SER A 74 -19.69 26.58 6.02
CA SER A 74 -20.65 26.04 5.03
C SER A 74 -21.44 27.11 4.28
N VAL A 75 -21.44 28.38 4.73
CA VAL A 75 -22.19 29.47 4.07
C VAL A 75 -21.42 30.08 2.89
N LEU A 76 -20.09 29.94 2.83
CA LEU A 76 -19.26 30.60 1.79
C LEU A 76 -19.06 29.79 0.51
N THR A 77 -19.39 28.50 0.46
CA THR A 77 -19.13 27.63 -0.70
C THR A 77 -20.25 27.59 -1.74
N VAL A 78 -21.44 28.12 -1.44
CA VAL A 78 -22.61 28.01 -2.34
C VAL A 78 -22.64 29.10 -3.44
N VAL A 79 -21.92 30.22 -3.27
CA VAL A 79 -22.05 31.37 -4.20
C VAL A 79 -21.10 31.30 -5.42
N ALA A 80 -20.09 30.43 -5.41
CA ALA A 80 -19.05 30.42 -6.46
C ALA A 80 -19.37 29.55 -7.69
N VAL A 81 -20.39 28.68 -7.66
CA VAL A 81 -20.64 27.69 -8.74
C VAL A 81 -21.68 28.18 -9.78
N ALA A 82 -22.21 29.39 -9.65
CA ALA A 82 -23.30 29.86 -10.51
C ALA A 82 -22.89 30.65 -11.77
N LYS A 83 -21.59 30.81 -12.09
CA LYS A 83 -21.17 31.78 -13.14
C LYS A 83 -20.25 31.27 -14.25
N ALA A 84 -20.07 29.97 -14.40
CA ALA A 84 -19.44 29.40 -15.59
C ALA A 84 -20.52 28.84 -16.52
N GLY A 85 -21.09 29.71 -17.35
CA GLY A 85 -21.95 29.27 -18.45
C GLY A 85 -21.15 28.44 -19.46
N PRO A 86 -21.74 27.41 -20.07
CA PRO A 86 -21.06 26.62 -21.10
C PRO A 86 -20.72 27.50 -22.29
N SER A 87 -19.43 27.72 -22.53
CA SER A 87 -18.93 28.31 -23.77
C SER A 87 -19.41 27.44 -24.93
N ARG A 88 -20.27 28.00 -25.77
CA ARG A 88 -20.67 27.40 -27.06
C ARG A 88 -19.44 27.38 -27.96
N GLY A 89 -18.66 26.30 -27.88
CA GLY A 89 -17.61 26.00 -28.85
C GLY A 89 -18.26 25.87 -30.23
N SER A 90 -17.66 26.53 -31.22
CA SER A 90 -18.03 26.39 -32.63
C SER A 90 -18.12 24.91 -33.00
N ALA A 91 -19.23 24.53 -33.63
CA ALA A 91 -19.42 23.21 -34.21
C ALA A 91 -18.23 22.91 -35.12
N ALA A 92 -17.47 21.88 -34.78
CA ALA A 92 -16.41 21.37 -35.63
C ALA A 92 -17.02 20.92 -36.95
N GLU A 93 -16.43 21.41 -38.03
CA GLU A 93 -16.73 21.07 -39.41
C GLU A 93 -16.73 19.53 -39.57
N SER A 94 -17.82 19.00 -40.14
CA SER A 94 -18.00 17.56 -40.36
C SER A 94 -17.05 17.08 -41.45
N GLY A 95 -15.79 16.85 -41.07
CA GLY A 95 -14.83 16.10 -41.88
C GLY A 95 -15.33 14.67 -42.06
N GLU A 96 -15.26 14.19 -43.30
CA GLU A 96 -15.71 12.88 -43.74
C GLU A 96 -15.03 11.79 -42.90
N ARG A 97 -15.80 11.24 -41.94
CA ARG A 97 -15.29 10.22 -41.02
C ARG A 97 -15.08 8.94 -41.83
N PRO A 98 -13.87 8.38 -41.90
CA PRO A 98 -13.64 7.13 -42.61
C PRO A 98 -14.56 6.05 -42.03
N SER A 99 -15.35 5.42 -42.90
CA SER A 99 -16.24 4.32 -42.54
C SER A 99 -15.43 3.22 -41.86
N PRO A 100 -15.86 2.71 -40.68
CA PRO A 100 -15.15 1.66 -39.99
C PRO A 100 -15.11 0.41 -40.88
N THR A 101 -13.89 -0.06 -41.19
CA THR A 101 -13.69 -1.32 -41.91
C THR A 101 -14.35 -2.45 -41.12
N PRO A 102 -15.24 -3.24 -41.73
CA PRO A 102 -15.87 -4.38 -41.08
C PRO A 102 -14.81 -5.33 -40.54
N ARG A 103 -14.80 -5.55 -39.23
CA ARG A 103 -13.94 -6.56 -38.61
C ARG A 103 -14.39 -7.94 -39.08
N GLU A 104 -13.45 -8.76 -39.55
CA GLU A 104 -13.72 -10.13 -39.97
C GLU A 104 -14.46 -10.90 -38.85
N SER A 105 -15.69 -11.29 -39.16
CA SER A 105 -16.58 -12.06 -38.31
C SER A 105 -16.11 -13.51 -38.26
N GLY A 106 -15.17 -13.82 -37.36
CA GLY A 106 -14.67 -15.20 -37.24
C GLY A 106 -13.64 -15.44 -36.16
N GLN A 107 -12.91 -14.42 -35.72
CA GLN A 107 -12.03 -14.56 -34.56
C GLN A 107 -12.84 -14.43 -33.26
N PRO A 108 -12.82 -15.45 -32.37
CA PRO A 108 -13.26 -15.28 -31.00
C PRO A 108 -12.51 -14.07 -30.42
N ARG A 109 -13.23 -13.08 -29.88
CA ARG A 109 -12.55 -12.05 -29.07
C ARG A 109 -11.82 -12.81 -27.97
N ALA A 110 -10.51 -12.58 -27.85
CA ALA A 110 -9.79 -12.97 -26.65
C ALA A 110 -10.64 -12.52 -25.47
N ALA A 111 -10.87 -13.40 -24.49
CA ALA A 111 -11.63 -13.06 -23.30
C ALA A 111 -11.10 -11.72 -22.79
N GLY A 112 -11.92 -10.68 -22.89
CA GLY A 112 -11.49 -9.33 -22.57
C GLY A 112 -11.06 -9.27 -21.11
N LEU A 113 -10.17 -8.33 -20.78
CA LEU A 113 -9.85 -8.09 -19.38
C LEU A 113 -11.17 -7.86 -18.60
N PRO A 114 -11.27 -8.38 -17.36
CA PRO A 114 -12.43 -8.16 -16.52
C PRO A 114 -12.69 -6.66 -16.38
N LEU A 115 -13.80 -6.20 -16.97
CA LEU A 115 -14.15 -4.77 -17.02
C LEU A 115 -14.25 -4.16 -15.63
N CYS A 116 -14.51 -4.98 -14.60
CA CYS A 116 -14.69 -4.50 -13.25
C CYS A 116 -13.43 -3.89 -12.64
N LEU A 117 -12.22 -4.27 -13.05
CA LEU A 117 -10.97 -3.70 -12.54
C LEU A 117 -10.55 -2.43 -13.28
N VAL A 118 -10.97 -2.28 -14.54
CA VAL A 118 -10.56 -1.15 -15.36
C VAL A 118 -11.11 0.17 -14.78
N GLY A 119 -10.24 1.18 -14.69
CA GLY A 119 -10.54 2.51 -14.14
C GLY A 119 -9.62 2.91 -12.97
N SER A 120 -10.00 3.97 -12.25
CA SER A 120 -9.26 4.46 -11.08
C SER A 120 -9.78 3.92 -9.76
N TRP A 121 -8.84 3.66 -8.85
CA TRP A 121 -9.09 3.11 -7.53
C TRP A 121 -8.28 3.84 -6.47
N LEU A 122 -8.86 3.91 -5.28
CA LEU A 122 -8.20 4.33 -4.05
C LEU A 122 -8.23 3.16 -3.08
N THR A 123 -7.08 2.82 -2.54
CA THR A 123 -6.96 1.84 -1.46
C THR A 123 -7.52 2.45 -0.18
N VAL A 124 -8.64 1.92 0.33
CA VAL A 124 -9.27 2.40 1.56
C VAL A 124 -8.81 1.62 2.78
N GLU A 125 -8.37 0.38 2.57
CA GLU A 125 -7.78 -0.48 3.59
C GLU A 125 -6.75 -1.37 2.90
N GLU A 126 -5.57 -1.50 3.50
CA GLU A 126 -4.54 -2.43 3.05
C GLU A 126 -3.82 -2.97 4.26
N GLN A 127 -3.51 -4.26 4.24
CA GLN A 127 -2.63 -4.90 5.20
C GLN A 127 -1.64 -5.79 4.47
N SER A 128 -0.37 -5.71 4.85
CA SER A 128 0.72 -6.43 4.19
C SER A 128 1.75 -6.92 5.19
N MET A 129 2.34 -8.08 4.93
CA MET A 129 3.42 -8.63 5.74
C MET A 129 4.75 -8.06 5.25
N VAL A 130 5.40 -7.24 6.08
CA VAL A 130 6.60 -6.50 5.72
C VAL A 130 7.81 -7.00 6.49
N LYS A 131 8.86 -7.39 5.77
CA LYS A 131 10.18 -7.63 6.37
C LYS A 131 10.84 -6.29 6.65
N PHE A 132 10.64 -5.74 7.87
CA PHE A 132 11.21 -4.45 8.26
C PHE A 132 12.66 -4.58 8.76
N TYR A 133 12.91 -5.53 9.66
CA TYR A 133 14.25 -5.88 10.13
C TYR A 133 14.72 -7.19 9.48
N ASN A 134 16.01 -7.30 9.17
CA ASN A 134 16.57 -8.50 8.54
C ASN A 134 16.49 -9.74 9.46
N ASP A 135 16.58 -9.53 10.76
CA ASP A 135 16.68 -10.53 11.83
C ASP A 135 15.37 -10.78 12.59
N ALA A 136 14.26 -10.18 12.15
CA ALA A 136 12.92 -10.44 12.71
C ALA A 136 11.97 -11.04 11.67
N ASP A 137 10.94 -11.75 12.10
CA ASP A 137 9.87 -12.20 11.21
C ASP A 137 9.16 -11.01 10.52
N PRO A 138 8.52 -11.23 9.35
CA PRO A 138 7.68 -10.21 8.75
C PRO A 138 6.60 -9.70 9.71
N ILE A 139 6.38 -8.40 9.71
CA ILE A 139 5.45 -7.69 10.60
C ILE A 139 4.25 -7.28 9.78
N LEU A 140 3.05 -7.42 10.34
CA LEU A 140 1.84 -6.91 9.69
C LEU A 140 1.82 -5.39 9.75
N PHE A 141 1.80 -4.76 8.58
CA PHE A 141 1.56 -3.33 8.43
C PHE A 141 0.15 -3.08 7.93
N SER A 142 -0.42 -1.93 8.27
CA SER A 142 -1.70 -1.44 7.76
C SER A 142 -1.52 -0.07 7.10
N SER A 143 -2.24 0.17 6.00
CA SER A 143 -2.13 1.39 5.20
C SER A 143 -3.46 1.73 4.50
N SER A 144 -3.51 2.92 3.90
CA SER A 144 -4.56 3.37 2.98
C SER A 144 -4.03 4.55 2.15
N GLY A 145 -4.72 4.91 1.08
CA GLY A 145 -4.41 6.10 0.29
C GLY A 145 -3.62 5.89 -1.01
N ARG A 146 -3.22 4.64 -1.34
CA ARG A 146 -2.60 4.34 -2.64
C ARG A 146 -3.62 4.48 -3.75
N HIS A 147 -3.26 5.20 -4.81
CA HIS A 147 -4.08 5.34 -6.01
C HIS A 147 -3.59 4.39 -7.09
N TYR A 148 -4.54 3.72 -7.74
CA TYR A 148 -4.27 2.89 -8.91
C TYR A 148 -5.10 3.38 -10.11
N GLU A 149 -4.54 3.21 -11.30
CA GLU A 149 -5.27 3.29 -12.56
C GLU A 149 -5.00 2.02 -13.35
N PHE A 150 -6.03 1.25 -13.66
CA PHE A 150 -5.94 0.06 -14.50
C PHE A 150 -6.54 0.37 -15.88
N ARG A 151 -5.73 0.30 -16.93
CA ARG A 151 -6.16 0.55 -18.31
C ARG A 151 -6.52 -0.73 -19.04
N PRO A 152 -7.47 -0.68 -20.00
CA PRO A 152 -7.92 -1.86 -20.73
C PRO A 152 -6.87 -2.47 -21.67
N ASP A 153 -5.73 -1.79 -21.87
CA ASP A 153 -4.59 -2.28 -22.65
C ASP A 153 -3.60 -3.12 -21.82
N GLY A 154 -3.90 -3.38 -20.54
CA GLY A 154 -3.04 -4.11 -19.62
C GLY A 154 -1.90 -3.28 -19.03
N THR A 155 -1.91 -1.94 -19.20
CA THR A 155 -1.07 -1.04 -18.43
C THR A 155 -1.78 -0.55 -17.17
N GLY A 156 -1.02 -0.21 -16.16
CA GLY A 156 -1.53 0.51 -15.01
C GLY A 156 -0.49 1.45 -14.41
N THR A 157 -0.98 2.36 -13.58
CA THR A 157 -0.14 3.26 -12.80
C THR A 157 -0.49 3.13 -11.33
N GLU A 158 0.54 3.23 -10.49
CA GLU A 158 0.40 3.34 -9.06
C GLU A 158 0.95 4.70 -8.63
N ARG A 159 0.24 5.38 -7.72
CA ARG A 159 0.67 6.64 -7.13
C ARG A 159 0.49 6.62 -5.62
N GLN A 160 1.54 7.08 -4.94
CA GLN A 160 1.60 7.20 -3.50
C GLN A 160 1.99 8.63 -3.12
N ASP A 161 1.11 9.31 -2.40
CA ASP A 161 1.36 10.68 -1.90
C ASP A 161 1.60 10.64 -0.38
N ASN A 162 2.83 10.36 0.02
CA ASN A 162 3.18 10.19 1.44
C ASN A 162 2.27 9.16 2.15
N VAL A 163 1.93 8.08 1.45
CA VAL A 163 1.15 6.96 2.01
C VAL A 163 1.91 6.40 3.20
N THR A 164 1.23 6.32 4.35
CA THR A 164 1.85 5.86 5.59
C THR A 164 1.38 4.45 5.90
N LEU A 165 2.32 3.52 5.97
CA LEU A 165 2.12 2.18 6.50
C LEU A 165 2.54 2.17 7.97
N THR A 166 1.72 1.59 8.83
CA THR A 166 1.98 1.49 10.27
C THR A 166 2.00 0.05 10.74
N GLY A 167 2.93 -0.29 11.62
CA GLY A 167 3.08 -1.62 12.22
C GLY A 167 3.58 -1.51 13.67
N THR A 168 3.70 -2.63 14.37
CA THR A 168 4.21 -2.65 15.75
C THR A 168 5.19 -3.80 15.94
N HIS A 169 6.32 -3.54 16.59
CA HIS A 169 7.32 -4.55 16.93
C HIS A 169 7.80 -4.35 18.38
N GLN A 170 7.66 -5.39 19.21
CA GLN A 170 8.04 -5.37 20.63
C GLN A 170 7.46 -4.15 21.39
N GLY A 171 6.23 -3.77 21.08
CA GLY A 171 5.53 -2.63 21.71
C GLY A 171 5.89 -1.25 21.14
N ASN A 172 6.80 -1.16 20.17
CA ASN A 172 7.16 0.10 19.51
C ASN A 172 6.46 0.21 18.15
N GLU A 173 5.94 1.40 17.84
CA GLU A 173 5.39 1.72 16.53
C GLU A 173 6.51 1.76 15.47
N LEU A 174 6.25 1.13 14.34
CA LEU A 174 7.07 1.24 13.13
C LEU A 174 6.26 1.97 12.07
N LYS A 175 6.94 2.79 11.27
CA LYS A 175 6.30 3.55 10.20
C LYS A 175 7.11 3.46 8.91
N ILE A 176 6.41 3.28 7.80
CA ILE A 176 6.98 3.40 6.45
C ILE A 176 6.19 4.48 5.73
N VAL A 177 6.88 5.48 5.18
CA VAL A 177 6.25 6.52 4.35
C VAL A 177 6.67 6.28 2.92
N ALA A 178 5.70 6.05 2.05
CA ALA A 178 5.90 5.77 0.65
C ALA A 178 5.45 6.96 -0.21
N ASN A 179 6.30 7.38 -1.14
CA ASN A 179 6.03 8.53 -1.98
C ASN A 179 6.60 8.37 -3.40
N GLY A 180 5.79 8.67 -4.41
CA GLY A 180 6.17 8.62 -5.82
C GLY A 180 5.14 7.87 -6.67
N THR A 181 5.56 7.48 -7.87
CA THR A 181 4.73 6.73 -8.83
C THR A 181 5.47 5.55 -9.42
N ASN A 182 4.74 4.55 -9.91
CA ASN A 182 5.29 3.57 -10.84
C ASN A 182 4.28 3.28 -11.97
N GLU A 183 4.79 2.68 -13.03
CA GLU A 183 3.97 2.04 -14.05
C GLU A 183 4.10 0.54 -13.90
N PHE A 184 3.05 -0.19 -14.25
CA PHE A 184 3.06 -1.64 -14.23
C PHE A 184 2.29 -2.23 -15.41
N LYS A 185 2.60 -3.49 -15.70
CA LYS A 185 1.80 -4.33 -16.60
C LYS A 185 0.98 -5.29 -15.78
N TRP A 186 -0.26 -5.50 -16.20
CA TRP A 186 -1.18 -6.40 -15.52
C TRP A 186 -2.03 -7.21 -16.51
N LYS A 187 -2.58 -8.30 -16.00
CA LYS A 187 -3.65 -9.06 -16.63
C LYS A 187 -4.57 -9.59 -15.53
N ALA A 188 -5.80 -9.94 -15.88
CA ALA A 188 -6.68 -10.59 -14.93
C ALA A 188 -7.61 -11.62 -15.61
N THR A 189 -8.03 -12.60 -14.83
CA THR A 189 -9.17 -13.49 -15.10
C THR A 189 -10.38 -13.03 -14.28
N ASP A 190 -11.48 -13.77 -14.26
CA ASP A 190 -12.65 -13.47 -13.42
C ASP A 190 -12.35 -13.45 -11.90
N LYS A 191 -11.24 -14.07 -11.47
CA LYS A 191 -10.91 -14.26 -10.05
C LYS A 191 -9.49 -13.86 -9.67
N GLN A 192 -8.59 -13.74 -10.64
CA GLN A 192 -7.18 -13.52 -10.37
C GLN A 192 -6.65 -12.28 -11.08
N LEU A 193 -5.94 -11.44 -10.33
CA LEU A 193 -5.18 -10.31 -10.83
C LEU A 193 -3.71 -10.72 -10.84
N THR A 194 -3.01 -10.45 -11.93
CA THR A 194 -1.57 -10.71 -12.05
C THR A 194 -0.83 -9.45 -12.43
N TYR A 195 0.13 -9.05 -11.60
CA TYR A 195 1.11 -8.01 -11.91
C TYR A 195 2.34 -8.64 -12.57
N LEU A 196 2.66 -8.18 -13.77
CA LEU A 196 3.65 -8.78 -14.68
C LEU A 196 4.98 -8.04 -14.71
N SER A 197 4.95 -6.73 -14.50
CA SER A 197 6.17 -5.94 -14.43
C SER A 197 5.93 -4.62 -13.73
N ARG A 198 7.02 -4.02 -13.25
CA ARG A 198 7.08 -2.67 -12.71
C ARG A 198 8.15 -1.89 -13.44
N THR A 199 7.78 -0.76 -14.01
CA THR A 199 8.62 0.11 -14.81
C THR A 199 8.50 1.56 -14.35
N ASN A 200 9.42 2.42 -14.78
CA ASN A 200 9.34 3.88 -14.57
C ASN A 200 9.01 4.31 -13.13
N THR A 201 9.60 3.61 -12.15
CA THR A 201 9.33 3.85 -10.73
C THR A 201 10.13 5.04 -10.20
N THR A 202 9.45 5.93 -9.50
CA THR A 202 9.99 7.02 -8.69
C THR A 202 9.66 6.83 -7.20
N ILE A 203 8.99 5.72 -6.85
CA ILE A 203 8.59 5.44 -5.47
C ILE A 203 9.81 5.30 -4.58
N THR A 204 9.74 5.94 -3.42
CA THR A 204 10.70 5.84 -2.32
C THR A 204 9.98 5.41 -1.06
N TYR A 205 10.65 4.60 -0.24
CA TYR A 205 10.18 4.17 1.07
C TYR A 205 11.10 4.72 2.15
N SER A 206 10.56 5.57 3.03
CA SER A 206 11.25 6.08 4.21
C SER A 206 10.81 5.31 5.45
N PHE A 207 11.76 4.64 6.11
CA PHE A 207 11.53 3.77 7.25
C PHE A 207 11.81 4.52 8.54
N TYR A 208 10.91 4.39 9.51
CA TYR A 208 11.00 5.03 10.81
C TYR A 208 10.79 4.00 11.92
N ASP A 209 11.59 4.11 12.97
CA ASP A 209 11.35 3.47 14.26
C ASP A 209 11.43 4.51 15.39
N GLN A 210 11.48 4.06 16.65
CA GLN A 210 11.57 4.94 17.83
C GLN A 210 12.77 5.92 17.81
N ARG A 211 13.77 5.68 16.95
CA ARG A 211 14.95 6.54 16.78
C ARG A 211 14.76 7.61 15.69
N GLY A 212 13.63 7.60 14.98
CA GLY A 212 13.36 8.48 13.84
C GLY A 212 13.59 7.79 12.49
N LEU A 213 13.92 8.57 11.46
CA LEU A 213 14.22 8.06 10.11
C LEU A 213 15.48 7.20 10.15
N ILE A 214 15.38 5.93 9.77
CA ILE A 214 16.50 4.98 9.79
C ILE A 214 17.04 4.67 8.39
N ALA A 215 16.21 4.76 7.35
CA ALA A 215 16.60 4.54 5.97
C ALA A 215 15.59 5.17 5.01
N THR A 216 16.06 5.53 3.81
CA THR A 216 15.20 5.76 2.65
C THR A 216 15.70 4.89 1.52
N GLN A 217 14.81 4.12 0.89
CA GLN A 217 15.15 3.20 -0.20
C GLN A 217 14.28 3.49 -1.43
N PRO A 218 14.87 3.61 -2.63
CA PRO A 218 14.07 3.64 -3.85
C PRO A 218 13.46 2.26 -4.11
N GLN A 219 12.25 2.24 -4.67
CA GLN A 219 11.66 1.01 -5.18
C GLN A 219 12.38 0.60 -6.47
N GLU A 220 12.77 -0.66 -6.59
CA GLU A 220 13.36 -1.18 -7.81
C GLU A 220 12.28 -1.47 -8.87
N ALA A 221 12.63 -1.20 -10.13
CA ALA A 221 11.90 -1.71 -11.28
C ALA A 221 12.11 -3.23 -11.38
N LYS A 222 11.09 -3.97 -11.79
CA LYS A 222 11.13 -5.44 -11.86
C LYS A 222 10.37 -5.91 -13.10
N GLN A 223 11.10 -6.32 -14.12
CA GLN A 223 10.53 -6.71 -15.43
C GLN A 223 9.94 -8.12 -15.43
N ASP A 224 10.35 -8.95 -14.48
CA ASP A 224 9.98 -10.36 -14.31
C ASP A 224 9.07 -10.55 -13.07
N LEU A 225 8.25 -9.54 -12.77
CA LEU A 225 7.26 -9.66 -11.70
C LEU A 225 6.20 -10.70 -12.12
N ASN A 226 5.75 -11.52 -11.18
CA ASN A 226 4.64 -12.44 -11.41
C ASN A 226 3.91 -12.66 -10.09
N GLU A 227 3.33 -11.58 -9.60
CA GLU A 227 2.51 -11.56 -8.39
C GLU A 227 1.07 -11.87 -8.78
N VAL A 228 0.49 -12.90 -8.18
CA VAL A 228 -0.85 -13.40 -8.52
C VAL A 228 -1.69 -13.35 -7.25
N ASP A 229 -2.74 -12.55 -7.33
CA ASP A 229 -3.63 -12.25 -6.23
C ASP A 229 -5.05 -12.67 -6.60
N ASP A 230 -5.78 -13.19 -5.62
CA ASP A 230 -7.21 -13.41 -5.75
C ASP A 230 -7.92 -12.07 -5.56
N TYR A 231 -8.93 -11.80 -6.37
CA TYR A 231 -9.69 -10.56 -6.27
C TYR A 231 -11.19 -10.75 -6.56
N ALA A 232 -11.99 -9.81 -6.08
CA ALA A 232 -13.41 -9.72 -6.38
C ALA A 232 -13.84 -8.26 -6.51
N CYS A 233 -14.78 -7.98 -7.42
CA CYS A 233 -15.41 -6.67 -7.58
C CYS A 233 -16.88 -6.74 -7.20
N GLU A 234 -17.37 -5.73 -6.48
CA GLU A 234 -18.80 -5.52 -6.23
C GLU A 234 -19.14 -4.04 -6.38
N GLY A 235 -19.75 -3.69 -7.52
CA GLY A 235 -20.07 -2.29 -7.87
C GLY A 235 -18.82 -1.40 -7.89
N ASN A 236 -18.75 -0.46 -6.95
CA ASN A 236 -17.65 0.51 -6.82
C ASN A 236 -16.58 0.06 -5.80
N GLN A 237 -16.58 -1.21 -5.41
CA GLN A 237 -15.60 -1.78 -4.49
C GLN A 237 -14.86 -2.93 -5.16
N ALA A 238 -13.59 -3.07 -4.81
CA ALA A 238 -12.80 -4.26 -5.11
C ALA A 238 -12.10 -4.74 -3.83
N ALA A 239 -11.89 -6.04 -3.74
CA ALA A 239 -11.08 -6.65 -2.69
C ALA A 239 -10.02 -7.52 -3.36
N GLU A 240 -8.82 -7.50 -2.80
CA GLU A 240 -7.67 -8.27 -3.26
C GLU A 240 -7.03 -8.98 -2.07
N THR A 241 -6.57 -10.22 -2.26
CA THR A 241 -5.88 -11.01 -1.24
C THR A 241 -4.85 -11.93 -1.87
N ASN A 242 -3.80 -12.28 -1.13
CA ASN A 242 -2.88 -13.32 -1.58
C ASN A 242 -2.41 -14.25 -0.45
N PRO A 243 -1.81 -15.41 -0.79
CA PRO A 243 -1.34 -16.38 0.20
C PRO A 243 -0.23 -15.88 1.13
N ALA A 244 0.44 -14.76 0.80
CA ALA A 244 1.46 -14.14 1.65
C ALA A 244 0.88 -13.32 2.81
N GLY A 245 -0.45 -13.23 2.90
CA GLY A 245 -1.15 -12.48 3.95
C GLY A 245 -1.43 -11.03 3.58
N TYR A 246 -1.19 -10.63 2.33
CA TYR A 246 -1.65 -9.35 1.83
C TYR A 246 -3.17 -9.37 1.64
N ARG A 247 -3.78 -8.24 1.98
CA ARG A 247 -5.21 -7.97 1.78
C ARG A 247 -5.44 -6.49 1.55
N ALA A 248 -6.28 -6.15 0.59
CA ALA A 248 -6.68 -4.78 0.35
C ALA A 248 -8.15 -4.66 -0.02
N ARG A 249 -8.74 -3.51 0.32
CA ARG A 249 -10.04 -3.07 -0.16
C ARG A 249 -9.86 -1.73 -0.87
N TRP A 250 -10.50 -1.62 -2.02
CA TRP A 250 -10.41 -0.46 -2.87
C TRP A 250 -11.80 0.14 -3.09
N ALA A 251 -11.84 1.45 -3.21
CA ALA A 251 -13.00 2.20 -3.65
C ALA A 251 -12.71 2.82 -5.02
N ARG A 252 -13.64 2.70 -5.95
CA ARG A 252 -13.55 3.33 -7.26
C ARG A 252 -13.54 4.85 -7.11
N THR A 253 -12.73 5.54 -7.88
CA THR A 253 -12.70 7.00 -7.93
C THR A 253 -13.04 7.52 -9.33
N ASP A 254 -13.27 8.83 -9.44
CA ASP A 254 -13.57 9.56 -10.66
C ASP A 254 -12.32 10.11 -11.37
N GLY A 255 -11.12 9.84 -10.84
CA GLY A 255 -9.85 10.45 -11.25
C GLY A 255 -9.39 10.10 -12.67
N SER A 256 -9.86 8.99 -13.23
CA SER A 256 -9.77 8.69 -14.66
C SER A 256 -11.10 8.06 -15.08
N GLY A 257 -11.57 8.43 -16.27
CA GLY A 257 -12.92 8.08 -16.74
C GLY A 257 -13.25 6.61 -16.52
N VAL A 258 -14.50 6.33 -16.12
CA VAL A 258 -15.00 4.96 -16.13
C VAL A 258 -14.90 4.47 -17.58
N TYR A 259 -13.96 3.57 -17.86
CA TYR A 259 -13.88 2.89 -19.15
C TYR A 259 -15.03 1.88 -19.21
N GLY A 260 -16.24 2.39 -19.43
CA GLY A 260 -17.47 1.63 -19.65
C GLY A 260 -17.59 1.13 -21.08
#